data_AF-I1MYG3-F1
#
_entry.id   AF-I1MYG3-F1
#
_cell.length_a   1.000
_cell.length_b   1.000
_cell.length_c   1.000
_cell.angle_alpha   90.00
_cell.angle_beta   90.00
_cell.angle_gamma   90.00
#
_symmetry.space_group_name_H-M   'P 1'
#
loop_
_entity.id
_entity.type
_entity.pdbx_description
1 polymer ?
#
loop_
_entity_poly.entity_id
_entity_poly.type
_entity_poly.pdbx_seq_one_letter_code
_entity_poly.pdbx_strand_id
1 'polypeptide(L)'
;MGLVRINATFFPICASNPSTPSHASDHATCGSPAWIGKGLTCVCFKRKGNCQRICISLTPLQEERLRRLKRRMKVYFDASKLEHQEALRALWSASFPDQELQSLISDQWKEMGWQGRDPSTDFRGAGFISLENLLFFAKTFSTSFQRLLKKQGGKGAVWEYPFAVAGVNITFMIMQMLDLDATKPRTFVRAVFLQMLSENEWAFDLLYCAAFVVMDKLWLERNATYMEFNDVLKSTRVQLEKELLMDDVLRIEDMPSYSLLC
;
A
#
# COMPACT_ATOMS: atom_id res chain seq x y z
N MET A 1 -20.37 -13.57 -24.76
CA MET A 1 -19.53 -12.64 -25.54
C MET A 1 -18.66 -11.87 -24.56
N GLY A 2 -17.34 -11.94 -24.48
CA GLY A 2 -16.31 -12.75 -25.11
C GLY A 2 -15.03 -12.42 -24.32
N LEU A 3 -14.34 -13.44 -23.78
CA LEU A 3 -13.06 -13.27 -23.10
C LEU A 3 -11.99 -12.89 -24.13
N VAL A 4 -11.32 -11.76 -23.95
CA VAL A 4 -10.13 -11.41 -24.73
C VAL A 4 -8.90 -11.91 -23.98
N ARG A 5 -8.33 -13.02 -24.49
CA ARG A 5 -6.97 -13.49 -24.19
C ARG A 5 -5.99 -12.65 -25.01
N ILE A 6 -4.93 -12.13 -24.38
CA ILE A 6 -3.78 -11.57 -25.10
C ILE A 6 -2.59 -12.51 -24.89
N ASN A 7 -2.21 -13.17 -25.98
CA ASN A 7 -0.96 -13.91 -26.14
C ASN A 7 0.17 -12.89 -26.39
N ALA A 8 1.29 -13.01 -25.69
CA ALA A 8 2.54 -12.34 -26.04
C ALA A 8 3.48 -13.35 -26.68
N THR A 9 3.80 -13.13 -27.95
CA THR A 9 4.75 -13.89 -28.76
C THR A 9 6.20 -13.47 -28.47
N PHE A 10 7.07 -14.46 -28.37
CA PHE A 10 8.53 -14.36 -28.28
C PHE A 10 9.16 -14.25 -29.67
N PHE A 11 10.29 -13.52 -29.84
CA PHE A 11 11.40 -13.78 -30.79
C PHE A 11 12.57 -12.79 -30.55
N PRO A 12 13.83 -13.06 -31.02
CA PRO A 12 15.00 -13.09 -30.14
C PRO A 12 16.19 -12.16 -30.52
N ILE A 13 17.06 -11.96 -29.53
CA ILE A 13 18.55 -11.91 -29.50
C ILE A 13 19.29 -11.37 -30.74
N CYS A 14 20.11 -10.33 -30.54
CA CYS A 14 21.34 -10.11 -31.29
C CYS A 14 22.57 -10.22 -30.37
N ALA A 15 23.56 -10.99 -30.84
CA ALA A 15 24.82 -11.27 -30.20
C ALA A 15 25.96 -10.50 -30.89
N SER A 16 26.94 -10.04 -30.12
CA SER A 16 28.30 -9.80 -30.63
C SER A 16 29.30 -9.83 -29.48
N ASN A 17 30.38 -10.59 -29.68
CA ASN A 17 31.47 -10.89 -28.74
C ASN A 17 32.81 -10.34 -29.32
N PRO A 18 34.00 -10.49 -28.70
CA PRO A 18 34.73 -9.41 -28.02
C PRO A 18 36.12 -9.08 -28.61
N SER A 19 36.74 -7.98 -28.16
CA SER A 19 38.22 -7.80 -28.14
C SER A 19 38.67 -6.73 -27.12
N THR A 20 39.75 -7.04 -26.41
CA THR A 20 40.39 -6.39 -25.24
C THR A 20 41.62 -5.53 -25.65
N PRO A 21 42.41 -4.90 -24.74
CA PRO A 21 42.13 -4.18 -23.47
C PRO A 21 42.91 -2.83 -23.34
N SER A 22 42.80 -2.20 -22.15
CA SER A 22 43.69 -1.21 -21.48
C SER A 22 43.39 0.29 -21.63
N HIS A 23 42.87 0.90 -20.55
CA HIS A 23 43.63 1.74 -19.61
C HIS A 23 42.69 2.21 -18.49
N ALA A 24 43.16 2.12 -17.25
CA ALA A 24 42.43 2.50 -16.05
C ALA A 24 42.35 4.02 -15.90
N SER A 25 41.14 4.54 -15.68
CA SER A 25 40.91 5.80 -14.98
C SER A 25 39.58 5.69 -14.23
N ASP A 26 39.68 5.73 -12.91
CA ASP A 26 38.59 5.67 -11.96
C ASP A 26 37.60 6.81 -12.17
N HIS A 27 36.48 6.49 -12.82
CA HIS A 27 35.21 7.19 -12.63
C HIS A 27 34.12 6.12 -12.68
N ALA A 28 33.79 5.56 -11.52
CA ALA A 28 32.63 4.70 -11.36
C ALA A 28 31.36 5.54 -11.51
N THR A 29 30.97 5.80 -12.76
CA THR A 29 29.65 6.32 -13.12
C THR A 29 28.64 5.22 -12.79
N CYS A 30 28.16 5.21 -11.55
CA CYS A 30 27.16 4.25 -11.11
C CYS A 30 25.81 4.65 -11.70
N GLY A 31 25.44 3.97 -12.79
CA GLY A 31 24.18 4.15 -13.51
C GLY A 31 22.96 3.65 -12.71
N SER A 32 21.78 3.86 -13.31
CA SER A 32 20.47 3.44 -12.81
C SER A 32 20.45 1.98 -12.32
N PRO A 33 19.57 1.63 -11.34
CA PRO A 33 19.53 0.29 -10.77
C PRO A 33 19.30 -0.76 -11.87
N ALA A 34 20.33 -1.57 -12.12
CA ALA A 34 20.32 -2.60 -13.15
C ALA A 34 20.24 -3.99 -12.52
N TRP A 35 19.28 -4.79 -12.98
CA TRP A 35 19.18 -6.21 -12.65
C TRP A 35 20.25 -6.98 -13.45
N ILE A 36 21.37 -7.31 -12.80
CA ILE A 36 22.42 -8.11 -13.42
C ILE A 36 22.29 -9.56 -12.93
N GLY A 37 22.12 -10.47 -13.89
CA GLY A 37 22.20 -11.95 -13.88
C GLY A 37 22.30 -12.76 -12.57
N LYS A 38 21.52 -13.86 -12.55
CA LYS A 38 21.53 -15.03 -11.65
C LYS A 38 22.29 -14.86 -10.31
N GLY A 39 21.58 -14.30 -9.34
CA GLY A 39 21.84 -14.49 -7.92
C GLY A 39 22.73 -13.42 -7.29
N LEU A 40 22.15 -12.26 -6.98
CA LEU A 40 22.75 -11.29 -6.07
C LEU A 40 22.00 -11.34 -4.75
N THR A 41 22.73 -11.38 -3.63
CA THR A 41 22.23 -11.27 -2.26
C THR A 41 22.06 -9.82 -1.82
N CYS A 42 22.36 -8.84 -2.69
CA CYS A 42 22.32 -7.43 -2.36
C CYS A 42 22.26 -6.53 -3.61
N VAL A 43 21.54 -5.40 -3.53
CA VAL A 43 21.54 -4.34 -4.54
C VAL A 43 22.13 -3.07 -3.92
N CYS A 44 23.10 -2.44 -4.58
CA CYS A 44 23.62 -1.15 -4.15
C CYS A 44 22.64 -0.04 -4.54
N PHE A 45 22.16 0.70 -3.56
CA PHE A 45 21.33 1.88 -3.75
C PHE A 45 22.06 3.10 -3.20
N LYS A 46 22.11 4.18 -3.99
CA LYS A 46 22.88 5.37 -3.63
C LYS A 46 22.00 6.24 -2.73
N ARG A 47 22.32 6.30 -1.45
CA ARG A 47 21.55 7.03 -0.43
C ARG A 47 22.42 8.13 0.17
N LYS A 48 22.07 9.40 -0.10
CA LYS A 48 22.79 10.60 0.41
C LYS A 48 24.33 10.51 0.31
N GLY A 49 24.86 10.16 -0.87
CA GLY A 49 26.31 10.09 -1.10
C GLY A 49 27.00 8.82 -0.58
N ASN A 50 26.32 7.99 0.23
CA ASN A 50 26.80 6.67 0.64
C ASN A 50 26.09 5.57 -0.16
N CYS A 51 26.87 4.66 -0.74
CA CYS A 51 26.35 3.49 -1.41
C CYS A 51 25.86 2.50 -0.34
N GLN A 52 24.56 2.48 -0.03
CA GLN A 52 23.99 1.51 0.88
C GLN A 52 23.65 0.24 0.11
N ARG A 53 24.25 -0.86 0.55
CA ARG A 53 23.91 -2.21 0.12
C ARG A 53 22.54 -2.56 0.70
N ILE A 54 21.47 -2.53 -0.11
CA ILE A 54 20.20 -3.19 0.25
C ILE A 54 20.46 -4.69 0.20
N CYS A 55 20.79 -5.26 1.35
CA CYS A 55 20.94 -6.70 1.46
C CYS A 55 19.56 -7.35 1.29
N ILE A 56 19.46 -8.32 0.38
CA ILE A 56 18.26 -9.14 0.19
C ILE A 56 18.08 -10.10 1.38
N SER A 57 19.14 -10.35 2.17
CA SER A 57 19.02 -11.05 3.44
C SER A 57 18.39 -10.14 4.49
N LEU A 58 17.24 -10.56 5.03
CA LEU A 58 16.56 -9.87 6.11
C LEU A 58 17.28 -10.14 7.44
N THR A 59 17.27 -9.16 8.32
CA THR A 59 17.66 -9.36 9.72
C THR A 59 16.60 -10.24 10.43
N PRO A 60 16.96 -10.93 11.53
CA PRO A 60 15.99 -11.74 12.29
C PRO A 60 14.74 -10.95 12.73
N LEU A 61 14.90 -9.66 13.06
CA LEU A 61 13.79 -8.77 13.41
C LEU A 61 12.89 -8.49 12.20
N GLN A 62 13.47 -8.18 11.03
CA GLN A 62 12.72 -7.96 9.80
C GLN A 62 11.97 -9.24 9.37
N GLU A 63 12.57 -10.43 9.52
CA GLU A 63 11.90 -11.70 9.24
C GLU A 63 10.70 -11.94 10.16
N GLU A 64 10.83 -11.67 11.46
CA GLU A 64 9.73 -11.81 12.41
C GLU A 64 8.59 -10.83 12.12
N ARG A 65 8.90 -9.56 11.86
CA ARG A 65 7.89 -8.55 11.49
C ARG A 65 7.21 -8.89 10.16
N LEU A 66 7.98 -9.32 9.16
CA LEU A 66 7.43 -9.81 7.89
C LEU A 66 6.52 -11.03 8.11
N ARG A 67 6.92 -11.99 8.94
CA ARG A 67 6.12 -13.18 9.26
C ARG A 67 4.79 -12.79 9.93
N ARG A 68 4.81 -11.84 10.87
CA ARG A 68 3.59 -11.30 11.50
C ARG A 68 2.67 -10.64 10.47
N LEU A 69 3.21 -9.74 9.65
CA LEU A 69 2.44 -9.06 8.60
C LEU A 69 1.81 -10.06 7.62
N LYS A 70 2.59 -11.04 7.14
CA LYS A 70 2.09 -12.10 6.24
C LYS A 70 1.02 -12.97 6.88
N ARG A 71 1.05 -13.17 8.21
CA ARG A 71 -0.04 -13.85 8.93
C ARG A 71 -1.31 -13.00 8.94
N ARG A 72 -1.20 -11.72 9.30
CA ARG A 72 -2.34 -10.76 9.29
C ARG A 72 -3.01 -10.70 7.91
N MET A 73 -2.21 -10.62 6.84
CA MET A 73 -2.69 -10.61 5.44
C MET A 73 -3.45 -11.88 5.00
N LYS A 74 -3.35 -12.98 5.75
CA LYS A 74 -4.00 -14.27 5.43
C LYS A 74 -5.24 -14.55 6.28
N VAL A 75 -5.59 -13.65 7.19
CA VAL A 75 -6.80 -13.76 8.02
C VAL A 75 -7.99 -13.25 7.22
N TYR A 76 -8.92 -14.15 6.88
CA TYR A 76 -10.22 -13.76 6.33
C TYR A 76 -11.10 -13.15 7.43
N PHE A 77 -11.92 -12.17 7.07
CA PHE A 77 -12.97 -11.71 7.97
C PHE A 77 -13.96 -12.86 8.24
N ASP A 78 -14.43 -12.95 9.48
CA ASP A 78 -15.29 -14.01 9.96
C ASP A 78 -16.29 -13.40 10.94
N ALA A 79 -17.55 -13.31 10.52
CA ALA A 79 -18.62 -12.70 11.29
C ALA A 79 -18.98 -13.49 12.56
N SER A 80 -18.54 -14.75 12.71
CA SER A 80 -18.76 -15.55 13.91
C SER A 80 -17.73 -15.31 15.01
N LYS A 81 -16.57 -14.73 14.68
CA LYS A 81 -15.51 -14.47 15.65
C LYS A 81 -15.75 -13.18 16.42
N LEU A 82 -15.76 -13.28 17.75
CA LEU A 82 -15.97 -12.14 18.64
C LEU A 82 -14.97 -11.00 18.38
N GLU A 83 -13.68 -11.33 18.24
CA GLU A 83 -12.61 -10.35 17.95
C GLU A 83 -12.90 -9.53 16.68
N HIS A 84 -13.38 -10.18 15.61
CA HIS A 84 -13.69 -9.49 14.37
C HIS A 84 -14.93 -8.60 14.50
N GLN A 85 -15.94 -9.05 15.23
CA GLN A 85 -17.12 -8.25 15.55
C GLN A 85 -16.76 -7.03 16.41
N GLU A 86 -15.89 -7.20 17.41
CA GLU A 86 -15.40 -6.13 18.27
C GLU A 86 -14.58 -5.10 17.48
N ALA A 87 -13.76 -5.55 16.53
CA ALA A 87 -13.04 -4.64 15.62
C ALA A 87 -14.00 -3.79 14.77
N LEU A 88 -15.10 -4.36 14.26
CA LEU A 88 -16.14 -3.58 13.58
C LEU A 88 -16.82 -2.57 14.52
N ARG A 89 -17.23 -2.99 15.72
CA ARG A 89 -17.82 -2.06 16.71
C ARG A 89 -16.86 -0.93 17.06
N ALA A 90 -15.59 -1.25 17.28
CA ALA A 90 -14.56 -0.26 17.56
C ALA A 90 -14.35 0.71 16.39
N LEU A 91 -14.40 0.22 15.15
CA LEU A 91 -14.33 1.08 13.97
C LEU A 91 -15.54 2.02 13.89
N TRP A 92 -16.75 1.51 14.15
CA TRP A 92 -17.94 2.35 14.18
C TRP A 92 -17.83 3.45 15.25
N SER A 93 -17.49 3.09 16.49
CA SER A 93 -17.33 4.05 17.58
C SER A 93 -16.26 5.11 17.30
N ALA A 94 -15.17 4.75 16.60
CA ALA A 94 -14.14 5.71 16.19
C ALA A 94 -14.59 6.62 15.03
N SER A 95 -15.51 6.12 14.19
CA SER A 95 -16.03 6.85 13.03
C SER A 95 -17.17 7.79 13.40
N PHE A 96 -18.09 7.34 14.26
CA PHE A 96 -19.29 8.07 14.69
C PHE A 96 -19.40 8.02 16.22
N PRO A 97 -18.58 8.79 16.96
CA PRO A 97 -18.53 8.72 18.43
C PRO A 97 -19.86 9.09 19.11
N ASP A 98 -20.69 9.89 18.44
CA ASP A 98 -21.98 10.34 18.94
C ASP A 98 -23.16 9.43 18.53
N GLN A 99 -22.89 8.30 17.86
CA GLN A 99 -23.93 7.38 17.40
C GLN A 99 -23.66 5.94 17.84
N GLU A 100 -24.63 5.33 18.52
CA GLU A 100 -24.57 3.91 18.87
C GLU A 100 -24.84 3.02 17.64
N LEU A 101 -24.05 1.96 17.47
CA LEU A 101 -24.29 0.94 16.46
C LEU A 101 -25.42 0.01 16.92
N GLN A 102 -26.55 0.02 16.22
CA GLN A 102 -27.71 -0.79 16.59
C GLN A 102 -27.47 -2.29 16.41
N SER A 103 -26.77 -2.66 15.35
CA SER A 103 -26.39 -4.05 15.07
C SER A 103 -25.25 -4.10 14.05
N LEU A 104 -24.55 -5.24 13.99
CA LEU A 104 -23.51 -5.47 12.98
C LEU A 104 -24.07 -5.54 11.55
N ILE A 105 -25.39 -5.73 11.39
CA ILE A 105 -26.07 -5.79 10.09
C ILE A 105 -27.16 -4.70 10.06
N SER A 106 -26.78 -3.48 9.69
CA SER A 106 -27.61 -2.28 9.78
C SER A 106 -27.35 -1.34 8.59
N ASP A 107 -28.36 -0.59 8.15
CA ASP A 107 -28.19 0.43 7.11
C ASP A 107 -27.24 1.56 7.54
N GLN A 108 -26.98 1.71 8.84
CA GLN A 108 -25.98 2.62 9.40
C GLN A 108 -24.61 2.51 8.70
N TRP A 109 -24.20 1.31 8.30
CA TRP A 109 -22.92 1.12 7.59
C TRP A 109 -22.84 1.85 6.26
N LYS A 110 -23.95 2.14 5.59
CA LYS A 110 -23.94 2.92 4.35
C LYS A 110 -23.43 4.35 4.58
N GLU A 111 -23.62 4.91 5.77
CA GLU A 111 -23.12 6.25 6.14
C GLU A 111 -21.58 6.31 6.12
N MET A 112 -20.92 5.20 6.46
CA MET A 112 -19.46 5.06 6.38
C MET A 112 -18.96 4.75 4.96
N GLY A 113 -19.86 4.55 4.00
CA GLY A 113 -19.52 4.16 2.63
C GLY A 113 -19.21 2.68 2.46
N TRP A 114 -19.80 1.79 3.26
CA TRP A 114 -19.86 0.35 2.96
C TRP A 114 -20.85 0.07 1.82
N GLN A 115 -20.65 -1.01 1.06
CA GLN A 115 -21.48 -1.28 -0.13
C GLN A 115 -22.93 -1.66 0.24
N GLY A 116 -23.14 -2.22 1.42
CA GLY A 116 -24.45 -2.62 1.92
C GLY A 116 -24.55 -2.51 3.43
N ARG A 117 -25.62 -3.10 3.97
CA ARG A 117 -25.88 -3.14 5.42
C ARG A 117 -24.98 -4.10 6.20
N ASP A 118 -24.19 -4.92 5.50
CA ASP A 118 -23.30 -5.92 6.09
C ASP A 118 -21.87 -5.74 5.54
N PRO A 119 -20.96 -5.12 6.33
CA PRO A 119 -19.57 -4.91 5.95
C PRO A 119 -18.80 -6.20 5.64
N SER A 120 -19.25 -7.36 6.16
CA SER A 120 -18.55 -8.63 5.96
C SER A 120 -18.38 -8.98 4.47
N THR A 121 -19.29 -8.48 3.64
CA THR A 121 -19.31 -8.75 2.20
C THR A 121 -18.21 -8.02 1.42
N ASP A 122 -17.68 -6.92 1.96
CA ASP A 122 -16.67 -6.07 1.32
C ASP A 122 -15.23 -6.58 1.55
N PHE A 123 -14.99 -7.36 2.60
CA PHE A 123 -13.64 -7.84 2.97
C PHE A 123 -13.09 -8.99 2.12
N ARG A 124 -13.77 -9.40 1.03
CA ARG A 124 -13.40 -10.59 0.24
C ARG A 124 -12.01 -10.49 -0.41
N GLY A 125 -11.59 -9.29 -0.80
CA GLY A 125 -10.30 -9.06 -1.47
C GLY A 125 -9.12 -8.93 -0.52
N ALA A 126 -9.24 -8.06 0.49
CA ALA A 126 -8.14 -7.72 1.39
C ALA A 126 -8.16 -8.49 2.72
N GLY A 127 -9.28 -9.11 3.10
CA GLY A 127 -9.42 -9.82 4.38
C GLY A 127 -9.48 -8.89 5.59
N PHE A 128 -9.31 -9.48 6.77
CA PHE A 128 -9.45 -8.81 8.07
C PHE A 128 -8.45 -7.66 8.27
N ILE A 129 -7.25 -7.74 7.68
CA ILE A 129 -6.24 -6.68 7.79
C ILE A 129 -6.73 -5.32 7.27
N SER A 130 -7.66 -5.29 6.31
CA SER A 130 -8.24 -4.01 5.85
C SER A 130 -9.13 -3.34 6.90
N LEU A 131 -9.82 -4.12 7.75
CA LEU A 131 -10.52 -3.60 8.93
C LEU A 131 -9.53 -3.12 9.98
N GLU A 132 -8.45 -3.87 10.22
CA GLU A 132 -7.37 -3.42 11.11
C GLU A 132 -6.76 -2.10 10.64
N ASN A 133 -6.54 -1.93 9.34
CA ASN A 133 -5.99 -0.71 8.76
C ASN A 133 -6.94 0.50 8.92
N LEU A 134 -8.23 0.32 8.63
CA LEU A 134 -9.24 1.35 8.86
C LEU A 134 -9.27 1.78 10.34
N LEU A 135 -9.25 0.80 11.25
CA LEU A 135 -9.26 1.05 12.69
C LEU A 135 -7.96 1.72 13.17
N PHE A 136 -6.82 1.30 12.64
CA PHE A 136 -5.53 1.93 12.90
C PHE A 136 -5.54 3.40 12.45
N PHE A 137 -6.06 3.68 11.24
CA PHE A 137 -6.15 5.06 10.75
C PHE A 137 -7.06 5.91 11.63
N ALA A 138 -8.24 5.40 12.00
CA ALA A 138 -9.19 6.10 12.86
C ALA A 138 -8.61 6.43 14.25
N LYS A 139 -7.78 5.54 14.81
CA LYS A 139 -7.17 5.72 16.14
C LYS A 139 -5.90 6.56 16.13
N THR A 140 -5.05 6.39 15.11
CA THR A 140 -3.72 7.01 15.06
C THR A 140 -3.76 8.42 14.48
N PHE A 141 -4.59 8.66 13.46
CA PHE A 141 -4.71 9.96 12.79
C PHE A 141 -6.19 10.37 12.72
N SER A 142 -6.84 10.47 13.88
CA SER A 142 -8.27 10.68 14.00
C SER A 142 -8.76 11.94 13.27
N THR A 143 -7.98 13.02 13.29
CA THR A 143 -8.29 14.26 12.56
C THR A 143 -8.32 14.02 11.05
N SER A 144 -7.28 13.40 10.51
CA SER A 144 -7.20 13.02 9.09
C SER A 144 -8.32 12.07 8.68
N PHE A 145 -8.56 11.04 9.48
CA PHE A 145 -9.62 10.06 9.25
C PHE A 145 -10.99 10.74 9.20
N GLN A 146 -11.31 11.60 10.18
CA GLN A 146 -12.57 12.34 10.25
C GLN A 146 -12.72 13.34 9.09
N ARG A 147 -11.63 13.99 8.67
CA ARG A 147 -11.63 14.88 7.50
C ARG A 147 -12.06 14.13 6.23
N LEU A 148 -11.46 12.95 6.00
CA LEU A 148 -11.76 12.12 4.82
C LEU A 148 -13.16 11.48 4.93
N LEU A 149 -13.54 10.96 6.09
CA LEU A 149 -14.87 10.37 6.32
C LEU A 149 -16.00 11.39 6.08
N LYS A 150 -15.82 12.63 6.58
CA LYS A 150 -16.75 13.75 6.38
C LYS A 150 -16.56 14.44 5.02
N LYS A 151 -15.60 13.97 4.21
CA LYS A 151 -15.32 14.47 2.84
C LYS A 151 -15.09 15.98 2.79
N GLN A 152 -14.41 16.52 3.81
CA GLN A 152 -14.15 17.95 3.90
C GLN A 152 -13.29 18.40 2.72
N GLY A 153 -13.81 19.34 1.92
CA GLY A 153 -13.14 19.88 0.74
C GLY A 153 -13.75 19.44 -0.60
N GLY A 154 -14.59 18.41 -0.62
CA GLY A 154 -15.36 18.01 -1.80
C GLY A 154 -16.57 18.92 -2.06
N LYS A 155 -16.94 19.11 -3.34
CA LYS A 155 -18.13 19.89 -3.73
C LYS A 155 -19.23 18.98 -4.31
N GLY A 156 -20.13 18.49 -3.46
CA GLY A 156 -21.38 17.82 -3.87
C GLY A 156 -21.32 16.30 -4.03
N ALA A 157 -22.48 15.65 -3.99
CA ALA A 157 -22.65 14.20 -3.88
C ALA A 157 -22.16 13.35 -5.07
N VAL A 158 -21.88 13.96 -6.23
CA VAL A 158 -21.45 13.23 -7.45
C VAL A 158 -19.96 12.84 -7.40
N TRP A 159 -19.17 13.51 -6.57
CA TRP A 159 -17.70 13.37 -6.50
C TRP A 159 -17.26 12.56 -5.29
N GLU A 160 -18.13 11.73 -4.72
CA GLU A 160 -17.82 11.06 -3.46
C GLU A 160 -17.52 9.58 -3.72
N TYR A 161 -16.29 9.15 -3.42
CA TYR A 161 -15.99 7.73 -3.38
C TYR A 161 -16.59 7.10 -2.10
N PRO A 162 -16.96 5.81 -2.14
CA PRO A 162 -17.42 5.10 -0.94
C PRO A 162 -16.24 4.90 0.03
N PHE A 163 -16.22 5.65 1.13
CA PHE A 163 -15.05 5.76 2.03
C PHE A 163 -14.54 4.41 2.55
N ALA A 164 -15.40 3.59 3.16
CA ALA A 164 -14.95 2.29 3.69
C ALA A 164 -14.49 1.33 2.57
N VAL A 165 -15.24 1.25 1.46
CA VAL A 165 -14.85 0.43 0.29
C VAL A 165 -13.53 0.91 -0.32
N ALA A 166 -13.29 2.22 -0.35
CA ALA A 166 -12.02 2.81 -0.77
C ALA A 166 -10.87 2.35 0.14
N GLY A 167 -11.07 2.39 1.46
CA GLY A 167 -10.13 1.85 2.43
C GLY A 167 -9.77 0.39 2.14
N VAL A 168 -10.75 -0.48 1.93
CA VAL A 168 -10.50 -1.90 1.62
C VAL A 168 -9.69 -2.06 0.33
N ASN A 169 -10.01 -1.30 -0.72
CA ASN A 169 -9.29 -1.35 -1.99
C ASN A 169 -7.86 -0.82 -1.89
N ILE A 170 -7.60 0.18 -1.03
CA ILE A 170 -6.25 0.68 -0.76
C ILE A 170 -5.40 -0.40 -0.10
N THR A 171 -5.92 -1.10 0.92
CA THR A 171 -5.21 -2.24 1.51
C THR A 171 -4.87 -3.28 0.44
N PHE A 172 -5.86 -3.67 -0.37
CA PHE A 172 -5.63 -4.64 -1.45
C PHE A 172 -4.56 -4.19 -2.45
N MET A 173 -4.60 -2.91 -2.87
CA MET A 173 -3.62 -2.32 -3.77
C MET A 173 -2.21 -2.37 -3.18
N ILE A 174 -2.03 -2.04 -1.89
CA ILE A 174 -0.72 -2.10 -1.22
C ILE A 174 -0.24 -3.55 -1.12
N MET A 175 -1.13 -4.51 -0.82
CA MET A 175 -0.78 -5.93 -0.81
C MET A 175 -0.23 -6.39 -2.18
N GLN A 176 -0.89 -5.98 -3.28
CA GLN A 176 -0.43 -6.26 -4.64
C GLN A 176 0.84 -5.49 -5.01
N MET A 177 1.04 -4.30 -4.45
CA MET A 177 2.23 -3.47 -4.70
C MET A 177 3.47 -4.09 -4.08
N LEU A 178 3.35 -4.58 -2.85
CA LEU A 178 4.46 -5.15 -2.10
C LEU A 178 4.71 -6.62 -2.43
N ASP A 179 3.68 -7.37 -2.83
CA ASP A 179 3.75 -8.79 -3.21
C ASP A 179 4.62 -9.62 -2.23
N LEU A 180 4.30 -9.53 -0.94
CA LEU A 180 5.12 -10.09 0.15
C LEU A 180 5.12 -11.63 0.19
N ASP A 181 4.19 -12.28 -0.51
CA ASP A 181 4.15 -13.73 -0.67
C ASP A 181 5.02 -14.26 -1.82
N ALA A 182 5.54 -13.40 -2.70
CA ALA A 182 6.43 -13.85 -3.77
C ALA A 182 7.74 -14.43 -3.23
N THR A 183 8.10 -15.60 -3.77
CA THR A 183 9.34 -16.33 -3.48
C THR A 183 10.58 -15.67 -4.07
N LYS A 184 10.41 -14.77 -5.04
CA LYS A 184 11.47 -13.98 -5.65
C LYS A 184 11.13 -12.49 -5.54
N PRO A 185 12.10 -11.61 -5.22
CA PRO A 185 11.87 -10.17 -5.28
C PRO A 185 11.42 -9.79 -6.69
N ARG A 186 10.19 -9.27 -6.83
CA ARG A 186 9.66 -8.84 -8.13
C ARG A 186 9.90 -7.36 -8.40
N THR A 187 9.96 -6.55 -7.36
CA THR A 187 10.07 -5.09 -7.44
C THR A 187 11.08 -4.55 -6.43
N PHE A 188 11.69 -3.42 -6.77
CA PHE A 188 12.60 -2.72 -5.86
C PHE A 188 11.85 -2.10 -4.66
N VAL A 189 10.60 -1.67 -4.88
CA VAL A 189 9.68 -1.19 -3.85
C VAL A 189 9.50 -2.19 -2.72
N ARG A 190 9.32 -3.49 -3.04
CA ARG A 190 9.27 -4.56 -2.03
C ARG A 190 10.54 -4.60 -1.19
N ALA A 191 11.72 -4.53 -1.83
CA ALA A 191 12.98 -4.60 -1.11
C ALA A 191 13.16 -3.40 -0.15
N VAL A 192 12.80 -2.19 -0.59
CA VAL A 192 12.85 -0.98 0.25
C VAL A 192 11.86 -1.08 1.42
N PHE A 193 10.61 -1.49 1.18
CA PHE A 193 9.63 -1.66 2.25
C PHE A 193 10.09 -2.69 3.30
N LEU A 194 10.71 -3.79 2.88
CA LEU A 194 11.27 -4.78 3.80
C LEU A 194 12.39 -4.20 4.67
N GLN A 195 13.15 -3.22 4.17
CA GLN A 195 14.11 -2.50 5.00
C GLN A 195 13.41 -1.68 6.07
N MET A 196 12.33 -0.97 5.72
CA MET A 196 11.54 -0.15 6.67
C MET A 196 10.94 -0.97 7.84
N LEU A 197 10.75 -2.29 7.65
CA LEU A 197 10.36 -3.18 8.74
C LEU A 197 11.41 -3.30 9.86
N SER A 198 12.67 -2.88 9.69
CA SER A 198 13.61 -2.80 10.84
C SER A 198 13.24 -1.67 11.78
N GLU A 199 12.70 -0.58 11.25
CA GLU A 199 12.44 0.65 11.99
C GLU A 199 11.09 0.57 12.71
N ASN A 200 10.03 0.12 12.02
CA ASN A 200 8.68 0.17 12.55
C ASN A 200 7.86 -1.07 12.18
N GLU A 201 7.27 -1.76 13.17
CA GLU A 201 6.38 -2.90 12.91
C GLU A 201 5.05 -2.49 12.27
N TRP A 202 4.65 -1.23 12.44
CA TRP A 202 3.44 -0.63 11.87
C TRP A 202 3.67 0.01 10.51
N ALA A 203 4.82 -0.23 9.85
CA ALA A 203 5.13 0.38 8.55
C ALA A 203 4.03 0.11 7.49
N PHE A 204 3.40 -1.07 7.51
CA PHE A 204 2.29 -1.35 6.59
C PHE A 204 1.06 -0.48 6.89
N ASP A 205 0.69 -0.35 8.16
CA ASP A 205 -0.47 0.42 8.61
C ASP A 205 -0.26 1.94 8.44
N LEU A 206 0.97 2.43 8.62
CA LEU A 206 1.34 3.82 8.30
C LEU A 206 1.31 4.07 6.79
N LEU A 207 1.80 3.13 5.98
CA LEU A 207 1.77 3.24 4.52
C LEU A 207 0.32 3.27 4.02
N TYR A 208 -0.57 2.50 4.65
CA TYR A 208 -2.01 2.58 4.41
C TYR A 208 -2.59 3.97 4.68
N CYS A 209 -2.26 4.59 5.82
CA CYS A 209 -2.75 5.93 6.15
C CYS A 209 -2.26 6.96 5.12
N ALA A 210 -0.98 6.92 4.76
CA ALA A 210 -0.41 7.77 3.72
C ALA A 210 -1.08 7.53 2.35
N ALA A 211 -1.33 6.28 1.98
CA ALA A 211 -2.01 5.93 0.73
C ALA A 211 -3.44 6.49 0.67
N PHE A 212 -4.16 6.50 1.80
CA PHE A 212 -5.52 7.04 1.86
C PHE A 212 -5.53 8.54 1.62
N VAL A 213 -4.67 9.31 2.28
CA VAL A 213 -4.60 10.76 2.04
C VAL A 213 -4.10 11.09 0.62
N VAL A 214 -3.23 10.27 0.03
CA VAL A 214 -2.83 10.42 -1.39
C VAL A 214 -4.00 10.17 -2.33
N MET A 215 -4.75 9.09 -2.10
CA MET A 215 -5.92 8.74 -2.91
C MET A 215 -6.96 9.88 -2.86
N ASP A 216 -7.27 10.38 -1.67
CA ASP A 216 -8.21 11.49 -1.47
C ASP A 216 -7.73 12.77 -2.18
N LYS A 217 -6.44 13.12 -2.01
CA LYS A 217 -5.85 14.27 -2.70
C LYS A 217 -5.95 14.15 -4.21
N LEU A 218 -5.56 13.01 -4.79
CA LEU A 218 -5.62 12.79 -6.24
C LEU A 218 -7.06 12.77 -6.75
N TRP A 219 -7.99 12.24 -5.95
CA TRP A 219 -9.41 12.26 -6.25
C TRP A 219 -9.93 13.69 -6.37
N LEU A 220 -9.62 14.56 -5.40
CA LEU A 220 -10.03 15.96 -5.38
C LEU A 220 -9.36 16.79 -6.48
N GLU A 221 -8.05 16.65 -6.68
CA GLU A 221 -7.29 17.38 -7.70
C GLU A 221 -7.80 17.11 -9.12
N ARG A 222 -8.31 15.89 -9.37
CA ARG A 222 -8.86 15.49 -10.66
C ARG A 222 -10.32 15.87 -10.85
N ASN A 223 -11.01 16.21 -9.76
CA ASN A 223 -12.47 16.13 -9.70
C ASN A 223 -12.89 14.75 -10.21
N ALA A 224 -12.44 13.67 -9.55
CA ALA A 224 -12.73 12.33 -10.01
C ALA A 224 -14.18 11.92 -9.71
N THR A 225 -14.75 11.15 -10.62
CA THR A 225 -16.05 10.50 -10.47
C THR A 225 -15.87 9.03 -10.09
N TYR A 226 -16.96 8.38 -9.66
CA TYR A 226 -16.98 6.95 -9.37
C TYR A 226 -16.38 6.09 -10.50
N MET A 227 -16.59 6.48 -11.77
CA MET A 227 -16.08 5.75 -12.93
C MET A 227 -14.54 5.74 -13.01
N GLU A 228 -13.89 6.74 -12.41
CA GLU A 228 -12.44 6.92 -12.44
C GLU A 228 -11.74 6.30 -11.22
N PHE A 229 -12.49 5.67 -10.32
CA PHE A 229 -11.98 5.16 -9.06
C PHE A 229 -10.77 4.24 -9.20
N ASN A 230 -10.80 3.32 -10.17
CA ASN A 230 -9.67 2.43 -10.43
C ASN A 230 -8.45 3.18 -10.97
N ASP A 231 -8.65 4.26 -11.74
CA ASP A 231 -7.55 5.05 -12.29
C ASP A 231 -6.92 5.98 -11.25
N VAL A 232 -7.72 6.47 -10.30
CA VAL A 232 -7.22 7.13 -9.08
C VAL A 232 -6.39 6.15 -8.27
N LEU A 233 -6.87 4.93 -7.98
CA LEU A 233 -6.10 3.92 -7.23
C LEU A 233 -4.78 3.54 -7.91
N LYS A 234 -4.77 3.38 -9.24
CA LYS A 234 -3.52 3.15 -10.00
C LYS A 234 -2.55 4.32 -9.83
N SER A 235 -3.07 5.55 -9.83
CA SER A 235 -2.24 6.74 -9.66
C SER A 235 -1.71 6.87 -8.23
N THR A 236 -2.52 6.54 -7.23
CA THR A 236 -2.08 6.43 -5.83
C THR A 236 -0.93 5.44 -5.72
N ARG A 237 -1.06 4.24 -6.32
CA ARG A 237 0.02 3.25 -6.36
C ARG A 237 1.30 3.83 -6.95
N VAL A 238 1.22 4.44 -8.13
CA VAL A 238 2.39 5.04 -8.80
C VAL A 238 3.06 6.12 -7.92
N GLN A 239 2.26 6.95 -7.26
CA GLN A 239 2.77 7.96 -6.33
C GLN A 239 3.50 7.34 -5.14
N LEU A 240 2.93 6.29 -4.52
CA LEU A 240 3.57 5.58 -3.41
C LEU A 240 4.86 4.87 -3.84
N GLU A 241 4.86 4.19 -4.99
CA GLU A 241 6.05 3.55 -5.54
C GLU A 241 7.15 4.59 -5.79
N LYS A 242 6.80 5.79 -6.27
CA LYS A 242 7.76 6.88 -6.46
C LYS A 242 8.33 7.37 -5.12
N GLU A 243 7.48 7.64 -4.13
CA GLU A 243 7.90 8.18 -2.84
C GLU A 243 8.75 7.18 -2.03
N LEU A 244 8.38 5.90 -2.04
CA LEU A 244 9.16 4.84 -1.38
C LEU A 244 10.58 4.69 -1.98
N LEU A 245 10.81 5.18 -3.20
CA LEU A 245 12.11 5.08 -3.88
C LEU A 245 12.91 6.38 -3.83
N MET A 246 12.46 7.38 -3.07
CA MET A 246 13.22 8.62 -2.85
C MET A 246 14.43 8.38 -1.93
N ASP A 247 15.55 9.04 -2.23
CA ASP A 247 16.83 8.83 -1.54
C ASP A 247 16.80 9.19 -0.04
N ASP A 248 15.90 10.07 0.37
CA ASP A 248 15.74 10.56 1.74
C ASP A 248 14.59 9.87 2.50
N VAL A 249 13.87 8.94 1.87
CA VAL A 249 12.77 8.19 2.49
C VAL A 249 13.28 6.87 3.07
N LEU A 250 13.39 6.82 4.40
CA LEU A 250 14.02 5.70 5.12
C LEU A 250 13.01 4.91 5.93
N ARG A 251 11.96 5.59 6.34
CA ARG A 251 10.78 5.12 7.05
C ARG A 251 9.55 5.68 6.32
N ILE A 252 8.37 5.16 6.64
CA ILE A 252 7.13 5.68 6.05
C ILE A 252 6.91 7.14 6.45
N GLU A 253 7.32 7.49 7.66
CA GLU A 253 7.24 8.82 8.26
C GLU A 253 8.07 9.87 7.50
N ASP A 254 9.04 9.43 6.68
CA ASP A 254 9.87 10.32 5.88
C ASP A 254 9.24 10.60 4.49
N MET A 255 8.18 9.89 4.10
CA MET A 255 7.50 10.08 2.81
C MET A 255 6.85 11.48 2.74
N PRO A 256 6.94 12.20 1.60
CA PRO A 256 6.25 13.48 1.43
C PRO A 256 4.76 13.42 1.75
N SER A 257 4.09 12.32 1.39
CA SER A 257 2.66 12.15 1.68
C SER A 257 2.33 11.92 3.14
N TYR A 258 3.30 11.50 3.96
CA TYR A 258 3.10 11.34 5.40
C TYR A 258 2.81 12.70 6.07
N SER A 259 3.38 13.80 5.57
CA SER A 259 3.13 15.14 6.12
C SER A 259 1.70 15.65 5.90
N LEU A 260 0.90 14.94 5.11
CA LEU A 260 -0.53 15.22 4.90
C LEU A 260 -1.41 14.64 6.01
N LEU A 261 -0.85 13.77 6.86
CA LEU A 261 -1.47 13.23 8.05
C LEU A 261 -1.31 14.22 9.21
N CYS A 262 -2.44 14.57 9.82
CA CYS A 262 -2.59 15.32 11.05
C CYS A 262 -3.35 14.53 12.12
#